data_AF-A0A535GZ23-F1
#
_entry.id   AF-A0A535GZ23-F1
#
_cell.length_a   1.000
_cell.length_b   1.000
_cell.length_c   1.000
_cell.angle_alpha   90.00
_cell.angle_beta   90.00
_cell.angle_gamma   90.00
#
_symmetry.space_group_name_H-M   'P 1'
#
loop_
_entity.id
_entity.type
_entity.pdbx_description
1 polymer ?
#
loop_
_entity_poly.entity_id
_entity_poly.type
_entity_poly.pdbx_seq_one_letter_code
_entity_poly.pdbx_strand_id
1 'polypeptide(L)'
;MILPAPRGSSADSNSQSINTIKLGGVQVREDPRLYMHAKIMVIDGQKAFVGSQNISAQSLDQNRELGIIISDQGVLQTLQQTFQQDWGDSQAV
;
A
#
# COMPACT_ATOMS: atom_id res chain seq x y z
N MET A 1 -4.94 2.24 -4.15
CA MET A 1 -3.59 2.11 -3.56
C MET A 1 -3.23 3.41 -2.87
N ILE A 2 -2.67 3.35 -1.66
CA ILE A 2 -2.16 4.53 -0.95
C ILE A 2 -0.64 4.40 -0.87
N LEU A 3 0.08 5.49 -1.14
CA LEU A 3 1.53 5.58 -1.10
C LEU A 3 1.97 6.71 -0.16
N PRO A 4 3.19 6.66 0.40
CA PRO A 4 3.77 7.84 1.03
C PRO A 4 3.98 8.93 -0.02
N ALA A 5 3.66 10.19 0.32
CA ALA A 5 3.99 11.31 -0.56
C ALA A 5 5.52 11.41 -0.79
N PRO A 6 5.98 11.79 -1.99
CA PRO A 6 7.40 11.97 -2.29
C PRO A 6 8.09 12.90 -1.29
N ARG A 7 9.29 12.53 -0.85
CA ARG A 7 10.12 13.38 0.02
C ARG A 7 11.22 14.07 -0.77
N GLY A 8 11.28 15.39 -0.69
CA GLY A 8 12.32 16.20 -1.33
C GLY A 8 12.03 16.52 -2.80
N SER A 9 13.02 17.08 -3.50
CA SER A 9 12.92 17.56 -4.88
C SER A 9 13.35 16.55 -5.95
N SER A 10 13.79 15.35 -5.54
CA SER A 10 14.15 14.28 -6.46
C SER A 10 12.91 13.66 -7.10
N ALA A 11 13.04 13.22 -8.35
CA ALA A 11 11.97 12.51 -9.05
C ALA A 11 11.50 11.27 -8.25
N ASP A 12 10.19 11.12 -8.09
CA ASP A 12 9.60 9.95 -7.43
C ASP A 12 9.88 8.69 -8.25
N SER A 13 10.56 7.73 -7.62
CA SER A 13 10.88 6.43 -8.21
C SER A 13 9.64 5.59 -8.55
N ASN A 14 8.49 5.90 -7.95
CA ASN A 14 7.23 5.20 -8.21
C ASN A 14 6.44 5.79 -9.39
N SER A 15 6.80 6.98 -9.90
CA SER A 15 6.04 7.73 -10.89
C SER A 15 5.65 6.92 -12.15
N GLN A 16 6.59 6.15 -12.72
CA GLN A 16 6.30 5.29 -13.88
C GLN A 16 5.29 4.19 -13.55
N SER A 17 5.43 3.53 -12.40
CA SER A 17 4.51 2.48 -11.96
C SER A 17 3.13 3.03 -11.65
N ILE A 18 3.05 4.21 -11.00
CA ILE A 18 1.80 4.93 -10.74
C ILE A 18 1.06 5.20 -12.04
N ASN A 19 1.74 5.76 -13.04
CA ASN A 19 1.15 6.02 -14.35
C ASN A 19 0.63 4.74 -15.02
N THR A 20 1.40 3.64 -14.94
CA THR A 20 1.04 2.35 -15.53
C THR A 20 -0.24 1.78 -14.92
N ILE A 21 -0.36 1.75 -13.59
CA ILE A 21 -1.57 1.21 -12.94
C ILE A 21 -2.77 2.13 -13.05
N LYS A 22 -2.57 3.46 -13.10
CA LYS A 22 -3.64 4.43 -13.37
C LYS A 22 -4.24 4.26 -14.76
N LEU A 23 -3.42 3.99 -15.77
CA LEU A 23 -3.92 3.63 -17.12
C LEU A 23 -4.77 2.34 -17.10
N GLY A 24 -4.50 1.44 -16.17
CA GLY A 24 -5.31 0.25 -15.91
C GLY A 24 -6.57 0.49 -15.06
N GLY A 25 -6.89 1.74 -14.72
CA GLY A 25 -8.07 2.10 -13.93
C GLY A 25 -7.88 2.01 -12.41
N VAL A 26 -6.66 1.79 -11.92
CA VAL A 26 -6.38 1.76 -10.48
C VAL A 26 -6.37 3.18 -9.91
N GLN A 27 -7.16 3.41 -8.85
CA GLN A 27 -7.10 4.64 -8.09
C GLN A 27 -5.87 4.65 -7.18
N VAL A 28 -5.04 5.69 -7.30
CA VAL A 28 -3.82 5.89 -6.52
C VAL A 28 -3.93 7.17 -5.71
N ARG A 29 -3.50 7.12 -4.46
CA ARG A 29 -3.50 8.25 -3.54
C ARG A 29 -2.18 8.33 -2.78
N GLU A 30 -1.83 9.51 -2.30
CA GLU A 30 -0.67 9.78 -1.46
C GLU A 30 -1.10 10.39 -0.12
N ASP A 31 -0.55 9.91 1.00
CA ASP A 31 -0.71 10.57 2.31
C ASP A 31 0.50 11.47 2.59
N PRO A 32 0.32 12.81 2.64
CA PRO A 32 1.40 13.76 2.92
C PRO A 32 1.67 13.96 4.42
N ARG A 33 0.79 13.47 5.31
CA ARG A 33 0.86 13.77 6.75
C ARG A 33 1.78 12.80 7.48
N LEU A 34 1.74 11.52 7.10
CA LEU A 34 2.46 10.44 7.76
C LEU A 34 3.29 9.64 6.76
N TYR A 35 4.46 9.19 7.22
CA TYR A 35 5.26 8.26 6.43
C TYR A 35 4.63 6.88 6.45
N MET A 36 4.04 6.48 5.33
CA MET A 36 3.40 5.18 5.19
C MET A 36 4.44 4.10 4.92
N HIS A 37 4.68 3.28 5.95
CA HIS A 37 5.61 2.13 5.88
C HIS A 37 4.88 0.78 5.93
N ALA A 38 3.56 0.76 6.08
CA ALA A 38 2.76 -0.45 6.11
C ALA A 38 2.66 -1.08 4.70
N LYS A 39 2.79 -2.41 4.62
CA LYS A 39 2.57 -3.17 3.37
C LYS A 39 1.45 -4.15 3.63
N ILE A 40 0.25 -3.65 3.32
CA ILE A 40 -0.99 -4.35 3.56
C ILE A 40 -1.77 -4.44 2.26
N MET A 41 -2.47 -5.56 2.07
CA MET A 41 -3.48 -5.69 1.03
C MET A 41 -4.72 -6.31 1.67
N VAL A 42 -5.88 -5.67 1.52
CA VAL A 42 -7.17 -6.22 1.94
C VAL A 42 -7.93 -6.59 0.69
N ILE A 43 -8.35 -7.85 0.58
CA ILE A 43 -8.99 -8.42 -0.61
C ILE A 43 -10.43 -8.77 -0.24
N ASP A 44 -11.38 -8.03 -0.81
CA ASP A 44 -12.82 -8.25 -0.74
C ASP A 44 -13.42 -8.38 0.67
N GLY A 45 -12.70 -7.90 1.69
CA GLY A 45 -13.05 -8.08 3.10
C GLY A 45 -12.97 -9.54 3.59
N GLN A 46 -12.37 -10.45 2.80
CA GLN A 46 -12.30 -11.88 3.11
C GLN A 46 -10.90 -12.35 3.49
N LYS A 47 -9.87 -11.68 2.97
CA LYS A 47 -8.47 -11.98 3.27
C LYS A 47 -7.68 -10.69 3.35
N ALA A 48 -6.63 -10.72 4.14
CA ALA A 48 -5.62 -9.68 4.14
C ALA A 48 -4.23 -10.29 4.10
N PHE A 49 -3.32 -9.57 3.46
CA PHE A 49 -1.90 -9.79 3.58
C PHE A 49 -1.30 -8.65 4.41
N VAL A 50 -0.44 -9.01 5.36
CA VAL A 50 0.39 -8.06 6.12
C VAL A 50 1.80 -8.63 6.14
N GLY A 51 2.79 -7.82 5.77
CA GLY A 51 4.17 -8.30 5.74
C GLY A 51 5.21 -7.19 5.67
N SER A 52 6.47 -7.61 5.60
CA SER A 52 7.63 -6.73 5.47
C SER A 52 7.98 -6.40 4.00
N GLN A 53 7.40 -7.13 3.05
CA GLN A 53 7.71 -7.07 1.62
C GLN A 53 7.33 -5.72 1.03
N ASN A 54 8.32 -5.01 0.48
CA ASN A 54 8.02 -4.00 -0.53
C ASN A 54 7.60 -4.70 -1.84
N ILE A 55 6.75 -4.07 -2.66
CA ILE A 55 6.41 -4.60 -3.99
C ILE A 55 7.53 -4.24 -4.97
N SER A 56 8.67 -4.90 -4.82
CA SER A 56 9.85 -4.75 -5.67
C SER A 56 10.58 -6.07 -5.81
N ALA A 57 11.24 -6.29 -6.96
CA ALA A 57 11.99 -7.53 -7.22
C ALA A 57 13.03 -7.81 -6.13
N GLN A 58 13.76 -6.78 -5.68
CA GLN A 58 14.73 -6.92 -4.59
C GLN A 58 14.11 -7.51 -3.32
N SER A 59 12.96 -6.98 -2.89
CA SER A 59 12.29 -7.43 -1.66
C SER A 59 11.68 -8.82 -1.85
N LEU A 60 11.12 -9.11 -3.02
CA LEU A 60 10.44 -10.39 -3.28
C LEU A 60 11.41 -11.55 -3.58
N ASP A 61 12.55 -11.28 -4.21
CA ASP A 61 13.45 -12.33 -4.71
C ASP A 61 14.71 -12.52 -3.86
N GLN A 62 15.17 -11.47 -3.17
CA GLN A 62 16.49 -11.48 -2.53
C GLN A 62 16.45 -11.24 -1.02
N ASN A 63 15.49 -10.46 -0.55
CA ASN A 63 15.38 -10.18 0.88
C ASN A 63 14.72 -11.36 1.61
N ARG A 64 15.13 -11.56 2.86
CA ARG A 64 14.43 -12.45 3.77
C ARG A 64 13.24 -11.71 4.38
N GLU A 65 12.07 -11.93 3.81
CA GLU A 65 10.84 -11.27 4.21
C GLU A 65 9.88 -12.23 4.93
N LEU A 66 8.97 -11.68 5.74
CA LEU A 66 7.89 -12.45 6.38
C LEU A 66 6.55 -11.79 6.06
N GLY A 67 5.58 -12.59 5.63
CA GLY A 67 4.21 -12.15 5.37
C GLY A 67 3.22 -13.13 5.96
N ILE A 68 2.07 -12.62 6.40
CA ILE A 68 0.99 -13.40 6.98
C ILE A 68 -0.26 -13.16 6.14
N ILE A 69 -0.92 -14.25 5.73
CA ILE A 69 -2.25 -14.22 5.16
C ILE A 69 -3.25 -14.45 6.29
N ILE A 70 -4.16 -13.50 6.46
CA ILE A 70 -5.11 -13.44 7.57
C ILE A 70 -6.52 -13.59 6.99
N SER A 71 -7.33 -14.44 7.61
CA SER A 71 -8.76 -14.63 7.28
C SER A 71 -9.69 -14.42 8.49
N ASP A 72 -9.11 -14.09 9.65
CA ASP A 72 -9.88 -13.78 10.85
C ASP A 72 -10.69 -12.50 10.66
N GLN A 73 -12.00 -12.57 10.90
CA GLN A 73 -12.92 -11.48 10.61
C GLN A 73 -12.71 -10.25 11.50
N GLY A 74 -12.31 -10.44 12.76
CA GLY A 74 -12.02 -9.33 13.66
C GLY A 74 -10.82 -8.52 13.17
N VAL A 75 -9.75 -9.22 12.79
CA VAL A 75 -8.55 -8.57 12.22
C VAL A 75 -8.84 -7.89 10.88
N LEU A 76 -9.62 -8.54 10.01
CA LEU A 76 -10.00 -7.96 8.72
C LEU A 76 -10.78 -6.65 8.88
N GLN A 77 -11.72 -6.59 9.82
CA GLN A 77 -12.46 -5.37 10.12
C GLN A 77 -11.54 -4.24 10.59
N THR A 78 -10.58 -4.54 11.48
CA THR A 78 -9.59 -3.55 11.93
C THR A 78 -8.75 -3.03 10.76
N LEU A 79 -8.20 -3.91 9.93
CA LEU A 79 -7.37 -3.52 8.78
C LEU A 79 -8.17 -2.71 7.75
N GLN A 80 -9.43 -3.09 7.48
CA GLN A 80 -10.32 -2.37 6.59
C GLN A 80 -10.61 -0.95 7.10
N GLN A 81 -10.89 -0.80 8.40
CA GLN A 81 -11.13 0.51 9.02
C GLN A 81 -9.89 1.39 8.96
N THR A 82 -8.71 0.86 9.29
CA THR A 82 -7.44 1.59 9.15
C THR A 82 -7.22 2.05 7.72
N PHE A 83 -7.38 1.15 6.74
CA PHE A 83 -7.23 1.49 5.33
C PHE A 83 -8.21 2.59 4.88
N GLN A 84 -9.48 2.53 5.32
CA GLN A 84 -10.48 3.54 4.97
C GLN A 84 -10.16 4.91 5.58
N GLN A 85 -9.64 4.94 6.81
CA GLN A 85 -9.19 6.18 7.43
C GLN A 85 -8.04 6.80 6.64
N ASP A 86 -6.99 6.01 6.35
CA ASP A 86 -5.85 6.45 5.54
C ASP A 86 -6.29 6.89 4.13
N TRP A 87 -7.31 6.22 3.56
CA TRP A 87 -7.88 6.58 2.26
C TRP A 87 -8.56 7.94 2.28
N GLY A 88 -9.37 8.22 3.31
CA GLY A 88 -10.06 9.49 3.47
C GLY A 88 -9.10 10.67 3.66
N ASP A 89 -7.98 10.41 4.32
CA ASP A 89 -6.99 11.43 4.66
C ASP A 89 -5.92 11.67 3.57
N SER A 90 -5.71 10.71 2.68
CA SER A 90 -4.80 10.83 1.54
C SER A 90 -5.38 11.70 0.42
N GLN A 91 -4.58 12.03 -0.59
CA GLN A 91 -4.96 12.84 -1.75
C GLN A 91 -4.78 12.04 -3.04
N ALA A 92 -5.65 12.24 -4.03
CA ALA A 92 -5.49 11.58 -5.33
C ALA A 92 -4.23 12.09 -6.05
N VAL A 93 -3.50 11.16 -6.68
CA VAL A 93 -2.35 11.43 -7.55
C VAL A 93 -2.79 11.32 -9.00
#